data_AF-A0A255E4A1-F1
#
_entry.id   AF-A0A255E4A1-F1
#
_cell.length_a   1.000
_cell.length_b   1.000
_cell.length_c   1.000
_cell.angle_alpha   90.00
_cell.angle_beta   90.00
_cell.angle_gamma   90.00
#
_symmetry.space_group_name_H-M   'P 1'
#
loop_
_entity.id
_entity.type
_entity.pdbx_description
1 polymer ?
#
loop_
_entity_poly.entity_id
_entity_poly.type
_entity_poly.pdbx_seq_one_letter_code
_entity_poly.pdbx_strand_id
1 'polypeptide(L)'
;MGAAGQRYGISLLPGQGVTTHRGHANAFGEIGFVDFREPVATWIEQVEKAGGVLSANHPLSQDCAWLPEELPPVLELWHIEWFLGLHHTAPWTLLWRWPAGTPVIGGSDFHTPSQGYPPGTPTTWVLASECTTEALLEGVRLGRTAISRSPTPDCPVLLRLADQLWAVDADGCVLVDQKDRRRVIHGDRVRLPAPAGRCRLEAADRGLLAIA
;
A
#
# COMPACT_ATOMS: atom_id res chain seq x y z
N MET A 1 -10.52 7.45 21.28
CA MET A 1 -9.71 6.22 21.11
C MET A 1 -8.27 6.33 21.64
N GLY A 2 -7.77 7.51 22.04
CA GLY A 2 -6.37 7.69 22.46
C GLY A 2 -5.88 6.79 23.61
N ALA A 3 -6.71 6.52 24.63
CA ALA A 3 -6.32 5.67 25.75
C ALA A 3 -6.12 4.19 25.37
N ALA A 4 -6.91 3.67 24.42
CA ALA A 4 -6.76 2.30 23.93
C ALA A 4 -5.52 2.18 23.03
N GLY A 5 -5.28 3.16 22.15
CA GLY A 5 -4.08 3.20 21.32
C GLY A 5 -2.79 3.22 22.16
N GLN A 6 -2.71 4.14 23.13
CA GLN A 6 -1.55 4.22 24.05
C GLN A 6 -1.31 2.92 24.82
N ARG A 7 -2.36 2.26 25.32
CA ARG A 7 -2.25 1.00 26.05
C ARG A 7 -1.60 -0.12 25.23
N TYR A 8 -1.86 -0.16 23.93
CA TYR A 8 -1.39 -1.22 23.04
C TYR A 8 -0.25 -0.79 22.11
N GLY A 9 0.30 0.42 22.29
CA GLY A 9 1.35 0.95 21.43
C GLY A 9 0.90 1.19 19.98
N ILE A 10 -0.39 1.46 19.78
CA ILE A 10 -1.00 1.69 18.47
C ILE A 10 -1.23 3.20 18.29
N SER A 11 -0.57 3.78 17.30
CA SER A 11 -0.88 5.13 16.80
C SER A 11 -2.07 5.05 15.85
N LEU A 12 -3.06 5.90 16.07
CA LEU A 12 -4.23 6.01 15.19
C LEU A 12 -4.04 7.20 14.27
N LEU A 13 -4.07 6.94 12.98
CA LEU A 13 -4.03 7.97 11.95
C LEU A 13 -5.47 8.30 11.53
N PRO A 14 -5.90 9.58 11.61
CA PRO A 14 -7.23 10.01 11.16
C PRO A 14 -7.39 9.85 9.65
N GLY A 15 -8.61 9.58 9.20
CA GLY A 15 -8.92 9.54 7.77
C GLY A 15 -10.40 9.24 7.51
N GLN A 16 -10.76 9.24 6.23
CA GLN A 16 -12.11 8.94 5.76
C GLN A 16 -12.08 8.17 4.44
N GLY A 17 -13.04 7.27 4.27
CA GLY A 17 -13.36 6.70 2.96
C GLY A 17 -14.29 7.64 2.18
N VAL A 18 -13.80 8.20 1.08
CA VAL A 18 -14.60 8.99 0.12
C VAL A 18 -15.17 8.01 -0.91
N THR A 19 -16.48 7.79 -0.83
CA THR A 19 -17.14 6.65 -1.48
C THR A 19 -18.17 7.13 -2.49
N THR A 20 -18.04 6.69 -3.75
CA THR A 20 -19.02 6.96 -4.80
C THR A 20 -19.28 5.70 -5.63
N HIS A 21 -20.39 5.69 -6.37
CA HIS A 21 -20.67 4.62 -7.35
C HIS A 21 -19.66 4.55 -8.51
N ARG A 22 -18.73 5.50 -8.60
CA ARG A 22 -17.69 5.53 -9.64
C ARG A 22 -16.32 5.13 -9.10
N GLY A 23 -16.17 4.90 -7.82
CA GLY A 23 -14.89 4.55 -7.22
C GLY A 23 -14.78 5.03 -5.78
N HIS A 24 -13.86 4.40 -5.05
CA HIS A 24 -13.59 4.66 -3.66
C HIS A 24 -12.17 5.22 -3.49
N ALA A 25 -12.00 6.13 -2.53
CA ALA A 25 -10.71 6.66 -2.13
C ALA A 25 -10.60 6.73 -0.62
N ASN A 26 -9.39 6.66 -0.10
CA ASN A 26 -9.08 7.02 1.27
C ASN A 26 -8.38 8.38 1.30
N ALA A 27 -8.89 9.29 2.13
CA ALA A 27 -8.24 10.55 2.46
C ALA A 27 -7.70 10.47 3.89
N PHE A 28 -6.37 10.49 4.02
CA PHE A 28 -5.64 10.32 5.27
C PHE A 28 -5.14 11.66 5.82
N GLY A 29 -5.20 11.83 7.14
CA GLY A 29 -4.75 13.01 7.88
C GLY A 29 -5.88 13.76 8.60
N GLU A 30 -5.51 14.72 9.46
CA GLU A 30 -6.44 15.67 10.08
C GLU A 30 -6.90 16.71 9.04
N ILE A 31 -7.67 16.25 8.05
CA ILE A 31 -7.99 16.97 6.81
C ILE A 31 -9.41 17.55 6.77
N GLY A 32 -10.18 17.40 7.84
CA GLY A 32 -11.60 17.74 7.88
C GLY A 32 -12.45 16.82 6.98
N PHE A 33 -13.72 17.17 6.78
CA PHE A 33 -14.64 16.37 5.96
C PHE A 33 -14.42 16.64 4.46
N VAL A 34 -14.26 15.59 3.65
CA VAL A 34 -14.19 15.65 2.18
C VAL A 34 -15.56 15.28 1.64
N ASP A 35 -16.19 16.20 0.93
CA ASP A 35 -17.53 16.00 0.38
C ASP A 35 -17.46 15.11 -0.88
N PHE A 36 -17.90 13.85 -0.77
CA PHE A 36 -17.91 12.87 -1.85
C PHE A 36 -18.79 13.28 -3.06
N ARG A 37 -19.59 14.35 -2.95
CA ARG A 37 -20.41 14.88 -4.05
C ARG A 37 -19.63 15.84 -4.95
N GLU A 38 -18.53 16.39 -4.45
CA GLU A 38 -17.65 17.25 -5.23
C GLU A 38 -16.84 16.44 -6.24
N PRO A 39 -16.30 17.07 -7.31
CA PRO A 39 -15.38 16.41 -8.24
C PRO A 39 -14.11 15.89 -7.55
N VAL A 40 -13.51 14.83 -8.10
CA VAL A 40 -12.24 14.25 -7.61
C VAL A 40 -11.14 15.30 -7.49
N ALA A 41 -11.05 16.23 -8.44
CA ALA A 41 -10.07 17.31 -8.42
C ALA A 41 -10.17 18.16 -7.14
N THR A 42 -11.39 18.44 -6.67
CA THR A 42 -11.64 19.16 -5.41
C THR A 42 -11.18 18.33 -4.20
N TRP A 43 -11.37 17.00 -4.22
CA TRP A 43 -10.87 16.13 -3.15
C TRP A 43 -9.34 16.17 -3.09
N ILE A 44 -8.66 16.06 -4.24
CA ILE A 44 -7.20 16.11 -4.33
C ILE A 44 -6.69 17.44 -3.77
N GLU A 45 -7.23 18.57 -4.25
CA GLU A 45 -6.80 19.91 -3.80
C GLU A 45 -7.04 20.09 -2.29
N GLN A 46 -8.21 19.72 -1.79
CA GLN A 46 -8.55 19.87 -0.38
C GLN A 46 -7.59 19.06 0.51
N VAL A 47 -7.37 17.78 0.16
CA VAL A 47 -6.53 16.87 0.94
C VAL A 47 -5.07 17.34 0.91
N GLU A 48 -4.56 17.73 -0.25
CA GLU A 48 -3.20 18.25 -0.39
C GLU A 48 -3.00 19.54 0.43
N LYS A 49 -3.93 20.49 0.33
CA LYS A 49 -3.87 21.76 1.06
C LYS A 49 -3.88 21.58 2.58
N ALA A 50 -4.54 20.53 3.06
CA ALA A 50 -4.56 20.17 4.48
C ALA A 50 -3.37 19.29 4.91
N GLY A 51 -2.41 19.01 4.03
CA GLY A 51 -1.24 18.19 4.32
C GLY A 51 -1.51 16.68 4.36
N GLY A 52 -2.67 16.25 3.87
CA GLY A 52 -3.08 14.84 3.84
C GLY A 52 -2.51 14.04 2.68
N VAL A 53 -3.08 12.85 2.50
CA VAL A 53 -2.83 11.96 1.36
C VAL A 53 -4.15 11.40 0.85
N LEU A 54 -4.40 11.50 -0.45
CA LEU A 54 -5.53 10.84 -1.11
C LEU A 54 -5.02 9.60 -1.88
N SER A 55 -5.61 8.44 -1.62
CA SER A 55 -5.34 7.19 -2.33
C SER A 55 -6.58 6.70 -3.04
N ALA A 56 -6.46 6.28 -4.31
CA ALA A 56 -7.50 5.45 -4.93
C ALA A 56 -7.50 4.08 -4.26
N ASN A 57 -8.67 3.61 -3.84
CA ASN A 57 -8.82 2.29 -3.23
C ASN A 57 -9.16 1.26 -4.31
N HIS A 58 -8.61 0.06 -4.15
CA HIS A 58 -8.94 -1.18 -4.87
C HIS A 58 -9.55 -0.96 -6.27
N PRO A 59 -8.79 -0.33 -7.19
CA PRO A 59 -9.33 0.24 -8.42
C PRO A 59 -9.85 -0.80 -9.44
N LEU A 60 -9.67 -2.10 -9.15
CA LEU A 60 -10.17 -3.22 -9.95
C LEU A 60 -11.27 -4.03 -9.23
N SER A 61 -11.70 -3.61 -8.03
CA SER A 61 -12.70 -4.34 -7.25
C SER A 61 -14.10 -4.02 -7.73
N GLN A 62 -14.65 -4.91 -8.57
CA GLN A 62 -16.07 -4.99 -8.92
C GLN A 62 -16.75 -3.63 -9.17
N ASP A 63 -17.87 -3.36 -8.51
CA ASP A 63 -18.65 -2.12 -8.58
C ASP A 63 -18.02 -0.94 -7.80
N CYS A 64 -16.93 -1.22 -7.09
CA CYS A 64 -16.15 -0.25 -6.33
C CYS A 64 -14.90 0.26 -7.11
N ALA A 65 -14.72 -0.19 -8.35
CA ALA A 65 -13.56 0.11 -9.19
C ALA A 65 -13.41 1.62 -9.48
N TRP A 66 -12.18 2.07 -9.74
CA TRP A 66 -11.89 3.49 -9.98
C TRP A 66 -12.14 3.89 -11.44
N LEU A 67 -13.27 4.54 -11.69
CA LEU A 67 -13.72 5.00 -13.00
C LEU A 67 -13.39 6.47 -13.36
N PRO A 68 -13.21 7.44 -12.43
CA PRO A 68 -12.84 8.81 -12.78
C PRO A 68 -11.53 8.88 -13.57
N GLU A 69 -11.41 9.87 -14.44
CA GLU A 69 -10.18 10.11 -15.22
C GLU A 69 -9.08 10.68 -14.33
N GLU A 70 -9.45 11.53 -13.38
CA GLU A 70 -8.58 12.08 -12.36
C GLU A 70 -8.05 10.97 -11.46
N LEU A 71 -6.74 10.98 -11.23
CA LEU A 71 -6.03 9.96 -10.50
C LEU A 71 -5.52 10.54 -9.18
N PRO A 72 -5.95 9.99 -8.02
CA PRO A 72 -5.33 10.31 -6.75
C PRO A 72 -3.81 10.08 -6.78
N PRO A 73 -3.02 10.87 -6.04
CA PRO A 73 -1.56 10.79 -6.06
C PRO A 73 -1.01 9.48 -5.51
N VAL A 74 -1.81 8.71 -4.76
CA VAL A 74 -1.46 7.39 -4.22
C VAL A 74 -2.42 6.32 -4.74
N LEU A 75 -1.92 5.10 -4.88
CA LEU A 75 -2.69 3.96 -5.35
C LEU A 75 -2.66 2.82 -4.32
N GLU A 76 -3.82 2.35 -3.89
CA GLU A 76 -3.92 1.05 -3.25
C GLU A 76 -3.69 -0.02 -4.32
N LEU A 77 -2.46 -0.48 -4.41
CA LEU A 77 -2.09 -1.51 -5.37
C LEU A 77 -2.63 -2.84 -4.83
N TRP A 78 -2.27 -3.22 -3.61
CA TRP A 78 -2.66 -4.52 -3.04
C TRP A 78 -3.86 -4.37 -2.10
N HIS A 79 -5.03 -4.79 -2.56
CA HIS A 79 -6.24 -4.90 -1.74
C HIS A 79 -6.48 -6.33 -1.25
N ILE A 80 -7.25 -6.49 -0.18
CA ILE A 80 -7.51 -7.80 0.43
C ILE A 80 -8.08 -8.85 -0.53
N GLU A 81 -8.81 -8.46 -1.58
CA GLU A 81 -9.34 -9.41 -2.57
C GLU A 81 -8.24 -10.16 -3.36
N TRP A 82 -7.00 -9.66 -3.37
CA TRP A 82 -5.88 -10.37 -4.00
C TRP A 82 -5.56 -11.69 -3.31
N PHE A 83 -5.96 -11.90 -2.06
CA PHE A 83 -5.80 -13.20 -1.39
C PHE A 83 -6.71 -14.29 -1.99
N LEU A 84 -7.71 -13.92 -2.79
CA LEU A 84 -8.48 -14.87 -3.63
C LEU A 84 -7.64 -15.40 -4.79
N GLY A 85 -6.56 -14.71 -5.17
CA GLY A 85 -5.67 -15.09 -6.26
C GLY A 85 -4.34 -14.33 -6.23
N LEU A 86 -3.36 -14.88 -5.50
CA LEU A 86 -2.04 -14.25 -5.31
C LEU A 86 -1.18 -14.18 -6.60
N HIS A 87 -1.69 -14.73 -7.70
CA HIS A 87 -1.08 -14.69 -9.03
C HIS A 87 -1.73 -13.65 -9.94
N HIS A 88 -2.66 -12.82 -9.44
CA HIS A 88 -3.33 -11.80 -10.23
C HIS A 88 -2.33 -10.83 -10.87
N THR A 89 -2.46 -10.62 -12.18
CA THR A 89 -1.57 -9.76 -12.96
C THR A 89 -2.19 -8.43 -13.38
N ALA A 90 -3.53 -8.34 -13.43
CA ALA A 90 -4.26 -7.15 -13.86
C ALA A 90 -3.85 -5.86 -13.12
N PRO A 91 -3.62 -5.86 -11.79
CA PRO A 91 -3.23 -4.64 -11.10
C PRO A 91 -1.86 -4.09 -11.52
N TRP A 92 -0.93 -4.95 -11.92
CA TRP A 92 0.35 -4.52 -12.50
C TRP A 92 0.17 -3.82 -13.85
N THR A 93 -0.83 -4.23 -14.63
CA THR A 93 -1.18 -3.55 -15.89
C THR A 93 -1.92 -2.24 -15.64
N LEU A 94 -2.76 -2.17 -14.61
CA LEU A 94 -3.45 -0.93 -14.23
C LEU A 94 -2.45 0.14 -13.77
N LEU A 95 -1.35 -0.24 -13.12
CA LEU A 95 -0.35 0.71 -12.63
C LEU A 95 0.20 1.64 -13.73
N TRP A 96 0.17 1.22 -15.00
CA TRP A 96 0.55 2.05 -16.15
C TRP A 96 -0.39 3.23 -16.42
N ARG A 97 -1.61 3.19 -15.88
CA ARG A 97 -2.54 4.32 -15.90
C ARG A 97 -2.06 5.46 -15.00
N TRP A 98 -1.32 5.15 -13.93
CA TRP A 98 -0.75 6.14 -13.03
C TRP A 98 0.64 6.61 -13.50
N PRO A 99 1.05 7.84 -13.14
CA PRO A 99 2.40 8.32 -13.40
C PRO A 99 3.49 7.36 -12.89
N ALA A 100 4.59 7.29 -13.62
CA ALA A 100 5.75 6.51 -13.18
C ALA A 100 6.24 7.03 -11.81
N GLY A 101 6.36 6.13 -10.84
CA GLY A 101 6.78 6.47 -9.47
C GLY A 101 5.65 6.78 -8.48
N THR A 102 4.38 6.70 -8.87
CA THR A 102 3.23 6.86 -7.95
C THR A 102 3.38 6.03 -6.66
N PRO A 103 3.31 6.61 -5.46
CA PRO A 103 3.32 5.83 -4.22
C PRO A 103 2.23 4.76 -4.22
N VAL A 104 2.57 3.57 -3.75
CA VAL A 104 1.62 2.45 -3.64
C VAL A 104 1.44 2.05 -2.18
N ILE A 105 0.22 1.66 -1.83
CA ILE A 105 -0.14 1.13 -0.53
C ILE A 105 -0.94 -0.16 -0.68
N GLY A 106 -1.14 -0.87 0.43
CA GLY A 106 -2.11 -1.94 0.54
C GLY A 106 -2.90 -1.83 1.83
N GLY A 107 -4.14 -2.31 1.79
CA GLY A 107 -5.09 -2.17 2.88
C GLY A 107 -6.04 -3.36 2.98
N SER A 108 -6.42 -3.66 4.23
CA SER A 108 -7.29 -4.80 4.54
C SER A 108 -8.77 -4.55 4.27
N ASP A 109 -9.16 -3.28 4.07
CA ASP A 109 -10.55 -2.87 3.89
C ASP A 109 -11.49 -3.54 4.91
N PHE A 110 -11.08 -3.42 6.19
CA PHE A 110 -11.68 -4.19 7.27
C PHE A 110 -13.07 -3.63 7.61
N HIS A 111 -14.07 -4.50 7.53
CA HIS A 111 -15.46 -4.24 7.90
C HIS A 111 -15.88 -5.08 9.11
N THR A 112 -15.52 -6.36 9.12
CA THR A 112 -15.94 -7.30 10.17
C THR A 112 -14.94 -8.45 10.36
N PRO A 113 -14.85 -9.05 11.57
CA PRO A 113 -14.03 -10.25 11.79
C PRO A 113 -14.40 -11.43 10.89
N SER A 114 -15.67 -11.54 10.44
CA SER A 114 -16.15 -12.61 9.57
C SER A 114 -15.54 -12.60 8.16
N GLN A 115 -14.89 -11.50 7.74
CA GLN A 115 -14.13 -11.47 6.48
C GLN A 115 -12.93 -12.42 6.49
N GLY A 116 -12.49 -12.88 7.67
CA GLY A 116 -11.38 -13.83 7.81
C GLY A 116 -9.99 -13.19 7.71
N TYR A 117 -9.92 -11.88 7.44
CA TYR A 117 -8.67 -11.13 7.39
C TYR A 117 -8.65 -10.03 8.45
N PRO A 118 -7.66 -10.01 9.35
CA PRO A 118 -7.57 -8.98 10.38
C PRO A 118 -7.11 -7.64 9.79
N PRO A 119 -7.34 -6.51 10.50
CA PRO A 119 -6.75 -5.23 10.14
C PRO A 119 -5.25 -5.33 9.86
N GLY A 120 -4.80 -4.72 8.77
CA GLY A 120 -3.40 -4.74 8.35
C GLY A 120 -3.02 -5.92 7.44
N THR A 121 -3.97 -6.64 6.86
CA THR A 121 -3.73 -7.69 5.85
C THR A 121 -4.30 -7.26 4.50
N PRO A 122 -3.53 -6.86 3.48
CA PRO A 122 -2.07 -6.66 3.47
C PRO A 122 -1.62 -5.44 4.31
N THR A 123 -0.33 -5.42 4.65
CA THR A 123 0.29 -4.38 5.47
C THR A 123 1.07 -3.41 4.60
N THR A 124 0.86 -2.12 4.79
CA THR A 124 1.77 -1.08 4.30
C THR A 124 2.84 -0.76 5.35
N TRP A 125 4.11 -0.92 4.98
CA TRP A 125 5.25 -0.45 5.75
C TRP A 125 5.65 0.93 5.26
N VAL A 126 5.85 1.89 6.15
CA VAL A 126 6.23 3.27 5.82
C VAL A 126 7.56 3.60 6.47
N LEU A 127 8.54 4.02 5.66
CA LEU A 127 9.79 4.56 6.17
C LEU A 127 9.60 6.05 6.49
N ALA A 128 9.44 6.35 7.78
CA ALA A 128 9.29 7.68 8.33
C ALA A 128 10.44 8.01 9.30
N SER A 129 10.72 9.30 9.51
CA SER A 129 11.70 9.78 10.48
C SER A 129 11.27 9.53 11.93
N GLU A 130 9.97 9.50 12.17
CA GLU A 130 9.33 9.40 13.48
C GLU A 130 7.93 8.77 13.35
N CYS A 131 7.36 8.34 14.48
CA CYS A 131 6.02 7.75 14.54
C CYS A 131 4.96 8.84 14.80
N THR A 132 4.92 9.86 13.93
CA THR A 132 3.89 10.92 13.92
C THR A 132 3.06 10.84 12.65
N THR A 133 1.85 11.38 12.68
CA THR A 133 0.95 11.41 11.52
C THR A 133 1.63 12.11 10.34
N GLU A 134 2.26 13.25 10.59
CA GLU A 134 2.90 14.09 9.58
C GLU A 134 4.05 13.36 8.88
N ALA A 135 4.93 12.72 9.65
CA ALA A 135 6.07 11.98 9.12
C ALA A 135 5.66 10.69 8.38
N LEU A 136 4.61 10.01 8.84
CA LEU A 136 4.04 8.85 8.15
C LEU A 136 3.43 9.26 6.81
N LEU A 137 2.62 10.31 6.78
CA LEU A 137 2.04 10.83 5.55
C LEU A 137 3.11 11.33 4.58
N GLU A 138 4.20 11.94 5.08
CA GLU A 138 5.37 12.28 4.26
C GLU A 138 6.05 11.05 3.66
N GLY A 139 6.28 10.01 4.45
CA GLY A 139 6.80 8.74 3.95
C GLY A 139 5.95 8.17 2.82
N VAL A 140 4.63 8.21 2.95
CA VAL A 140 3.69 7.79 1.89
C VAL A 140 3.79 8.70 0.66
N ARG A 141 3.73 10.04 0.83
CA ARG A 141 3.84 10.98 -0.30
C ARG A 141 5.13 10.80 -1.10
N LEU A 142 6.23 10.50 -0.42
CA LEU A 142 7.54 10.26 -1.05
C LEU A 142 7.69 8.85 -1.63
N GLY A 143 6.65 8.00 -1.57
CA GLY A 143 6.70 6.63 -2.06
C GLY A 143 7.65 5.73 -1.28
N ARG A 144 7.96 6.09 -0.03
CA ARG A 144 8.82 5.31 0.87
C ARG A 144 8.00 4.20 1.55
N THR A 145 7.29 3.45 0.73
CA THR A 145 6.37 2.40 1.15
C THR A 145 6.82 1.03 0.66
N ALA A 146 6.44 0.02 1.42
CA ALA A 146 6.48 -1.38 1.00
C ALA A 146 5.17 -2.05 1.42
N ILE A 147 4.84 -3.18 0.80
CA ILE A 147 3.62 -3.93 1.10
C ILE A 147 4.00 -5.38 1.39
N SER A 148 3.50 -5.98 2.45
CA SER A 148 3.58 -7.42 2.72
C SER A 148 2.19 -8.02 2.92
N ARG A 149 2.08 -9.35 2.88
CA ARG A 149 0.80 -10.03 3.14
C ARG A 149 0.24 -9.72 4.53
N SER A 150 1.10 -9.60 5.53
CA SER A 150 0.71 -9.55 6.94
C SER A 150 1.80 -8.84 7.75
N PRO A 151 1.46 -8.27 8.93
CA PRO A 151 2.45 -7.69 9.83
C PRO A 151 3.01 -8.74 10.81
N THR A 152 2.62 -10.02 10.65
CA THR A 152 3.04 -11.11 11.53
C THR A 152 4.52 -11.46 11.34
N PRO A 153 5.18 -12.01 12.38
CA PRO A 153 6.48 -12.65 12.24
C PRO A 153 6.47 -13.69 11.11
N ASP A 154 7.63 -13.94 10.52
CA ASP A 154 7.87 -14.93 9.46
C ASP A 154 7.12 -14.65 8.15
N CYS A 155 6.44 -13.49 8.03
CA CYS A 155 5.90 -13.03 6.76
C CYS A 155 7.02 -12.34 5.98
N PRO A 156 7.35 -12.79 4.76
CA PRO A 156 8.40 -12.17 3.96
C PRO A 156 8.10 -10.69 3.71
N VAL A 157 9.10 -9.83 3.91
CA VAL A 157 9.01 -8.39 3.65
C VAL A 157 10.16 -7.98 2.74
N LEU A 158 9.86 -7.08 1.81
CA LEU A 158 10.86 -6.42 0.97
C LEU A 158 10.83 -4.92 1.31
N LEU A 159 11.94 -4.36 1.76
CA LEU A 159 12.05 -2.94 2.11
C LEU A 159 13.08 -2.27 1.21
N ARG A 160 12.78 -1.04 0.77
CA ARG A 160 13.74 -0.22 0.03
C ARG A 160 14.32 0.87 0.92
N LEU A 161 15.63 0.84 1.10
CA LEU A 161 16.39 1.84 1.86
C LEU A 161 17.48 2.41 0.95
N ALA A 162 17.24 3.61 0.44
CA ALA A 162 18.08 4.27 -0.56
C ALA A 162 18.35 3.37 -1.78
N ASP A 163 19.60 3.00 -2.03
CA ASP A 163 20.07 2.15 -3.12
C ASP A 163 20.08 0.66 -2.77
N GLN A 164 19.48 0.27 -1.63
CA GLN A 164 19.42 -1.11 -1.16
C GLN A 164 17.99 -1.65 -1.02
N LEU A 165 17.82 -2.92 -1.37
CA LEU A 165 16.70 -3.73 -0.96
C LEU A 165 17.10 -4.59 0.24
N TRP A 166 16.21 -4.67 1.21
CA TRP A 166 16.30 -5.56 2.36
C TRP A 166 15.18 -6.58 2.25
N ALA A 167 15.54 -7.83 2.01
CA ALA A 167 14.63 -8.95 2.06
C ALA A 167 14.72 -9.57 3.46
N VAL A 168 13.60 -9.62 4.17
CA VAL A 168 13.47 -10.12 5.55
C VAL A 168 12.49 -11.31 5.53
N ASP A 169 12.83 -12.36 6.26
CA ASP A 169 12.13 -13.65 6.32
C ASP A 169 11.88 -14.21 4.91
N ALA A 170 12.89 -14.09 4.05
CA ALA A 170 12.75 -14.27 2.61
C ALA A 170 13.58 -15.43 2.04
N ASP A 171 14.13 -16.33 2.86
CA ASP A 171 14.89 -17.47 2.34
C ASP A 171 14.02 -18.33 1.39
N GLY A 172 14.59 -18.70 0.25
CA GLY A 172 13.87 -19.43 -0.80
C GLY A 172 12.83 -18.61 -1.59
N CYS A 173 12.58 -17.36 -1.24
CA CYS A 173 11.71 -16.47 -2.03
C CYS A 173 12.39 -16.04 -3.33
N VAL A 174 11.59 -15.64 -4.31
CA VAL A 174 12.06 -15.13 -5.61
C VAL A 174 11.86 -13.63 -5.66
N LEU A 175 12.94 -12.87 -5.69
CA LEU A 175 12.93 -11.45 -6.01
C LEU A 175 12.71 -11.27 -7.51
N VAL A 176 11.71 -10.47 -7.87
CA VAL A 176 11.39 -10.10 -9.25
C VAL A 176 11.35 -8.59 -9.38
N ASP A 177 12.09 -8.04 -10.36
CA ASP A 177 12.09 -6.60 -10.64
C ASP A 177 11.11 -6.21 -11.77
N GLN A 178 11.03 -4.91 -12.09
CA GLN A 178 10.14 -4.40 -13.14
C GLN A 178 10.44 -4.95 -14.55
N LYS A 179 11.64 -5.51 -14.78
CA LYS A 179 12.06 -6.10 -16.06
C LYS A 179 11.89 -7.62 -16.08
N ASP A 180 11.18 -8.18 -15.09
CA ASP A 180 11.00 -9.61 -14.87
C ASP A 180 12.32 -10.37 -14.65
N ARG A 181 13.39 -9.69 -14.23
CA ARG A 181 14.61 -10.38 -13.81
C ARG A 181 14.36 -11.03 -12.46
N ARG A 182 14.67 -12.32 -12.37
CA ARG A 182 14.38 -13.17 -11.20
C ARG A 182 15.65 -13.57 -10.48
N ARG A 183 15.64 -13.54 -9.15
CA ARG A 183 16.74 -13.99 -8.30
C ARG A 183 16.18 -14.70 -7.07
N VAL A 184 16.65 -15.91 -6.80
CA VAL A 184 16.36 -16.59 -5.54
C VAL A 184 17.13 -15.91 -4.41
N ILE A 185 16.45 -15.67 -3.30
CA ILE A 185 17.02 -15.15 -2.06
C ILE A 185 17.55 -16.34 -1.24
N HIS A 186 18.79 -16.20 -0.74
CA HIS A 186 19.44 -17.18 0.11
C HIS A 186 19.77 -16.53 1.46
N GLY A 187 19.05 -16.93 2.50
CA GLY A 187 19.09 -16.40 3.86
C GLY A 187 17.86 -15.55 4.21
N ASP A 188 17.53 -15.52 5.51
CA ASP A 188 16.36 -14.80 6.00
C ASP A 188 16.52 -13.28 6.02
N ARG A 189 17.76 -12.77 6.05
CA ARG A 189 18.02 -11.32 6.06
C ARG A 189 19.10 -10.98 5.04
N VAL A 190 18.68 -10.55 3.86
CA VAL A 190 19.58 -10.31 2.73
C VAL A 190 19.48 -8.86 2.28
N ARG A 191 20.65 -8.23 2.11
CA ARG A 191 20.76 -6.91 1.50
C ARG A 191 21.25 -7.04 0.07
N LEU A 192 20.60 -6.33 -0.84
CA LEU A 192 20.87 -6.39 -2.27
C LEU A 192 20.89 -4.98 -2.86
N PRO A 193 21.66 -4.72 -3.93
CA PRO A 193 21.50 -3.50 -4.71
C PRO A 193 20.07 -3.38 -5.21
N ALA A 194 19.47 -2.21 -5.03
CA ALA A 194 18.09 -1.97 -5.43
C ALA A 194 18.05 -1.61 -6.92
N PRO A 195 17.37 -2.40 -7.77
CA PRO A 195 17.18 -2.01 -9.16
C PRO A 195 16.24 -0.80 -9.25
N ALA A 196 16.24 -0.16 -10.41
CA ALA A 196 15.32 0.93 -10.71
C ALA A 196 13.87 0.43 -10.69
N GLY A 197 13.00 1.24 -10.06
CA GLY A 197 11.58 0.98 -9.94
C GLY A 197 11.24 -0.18 -9.00
N ARG A 198 9.96 -0.56 -9.01
CA ARG A 198 9.36 -1.51 -8.06
C ARG A 198 9.89 -2.92 -8.19
N CYS A 199 9.94 -3.61 -7.06
CA CYS A 199 10.28 -5.01 -6.95
C CYS A 199 9.21 -5.75 -6.19
N ARG A 200 9.17 -7.06 -6.35
CA ARG A 200 8.30 -7.93 -5.56
C ARG A 200 9.01 -9.19 -5.13
N LEU A 201 8.60 -9.74 -4.00
CA LEU A 201 8.93 -11.10 -3.60
C LEU A 201 7.78 -12.02 -4.01
N GLU A 202 8.12 -13.17 -4.55
CA GLU A 202 7.20 -14.25 -4.89
C GLU A 202 7.61 -15.54 -4.17
N ALA A 203 6.64 -16.36 -3.81
CA ALA A 203 6.89 -17.73 -3.38
C ALA A 203 7.30 -18.61 -4.58
N ALA A 204 7.70 -19.86 -4.34
CA ALA A 204 8.11 -20.79 -5.38
C ALA A 204 7.01 -21.06 -6.44
N ASP A 205 5.74 -20.96 -6.03
CA ASP A 205 4.56 -21.08 -6.91
C ASP A 205 4.21 -19.76 -7.63
N ARG A 206 5.02 -18.72 -7.48
CA ARG A 206 4.80 -17.34 -7.98
C ARG A 206 3.71 -16.57 -7.24
N GLY A 207 3.25 -17.03 -6.09
CA GLY A 207 2.31 -16.29 -5.25
C GLY A 207 3.00 -15.05 -4.69
N LEU A 208 2.41 -13.87 -4.88
CA LEU A 208 2.97 -12.60 -4.42
C LEU A 208 3.10 -12.56 -2.89
N LEU A 209 4.28 -12.19 -2.36
CA LEU A 209 4.57 -12.11 -0.92
C LEU A 209 4.74 -10.67 -0.43
N ALA A 210 5.47 -9.85 -1.19
CA ALA A 210 5.76 -8.46 -0.84
C ALA A 210 6.02 -7.59 -2.07
N ILE A 211 5.91 -6.27 -1.93
CA ILE A 211 6.18 -5.23 -2.94
C ILE A 211 7.06 -4.13 -2.31
N ALA A 212 8.05 -3.61 -3.05
CA ALA A 212 8.92 -2.48 -2.67
C ALA A 212 9.38 -1.65 -3.88
#